data_AF-A0A9N8EAJ9-F1
#
_entry.id   AF-A0A9N8EAJ9-F1
#
_cell.length_a   1.000
_cell.length_b   1.000
_cell.length_c   1.000
_cell.angle_alpha   90.00
_cell.angle_beta   90.00
_cell.angle_gamma   90.00
#
_symmetry.space_group_name_H-M   'P 1'
#
loop_
_entity.id
_entity.type
_entity.pdbx_description
1 polymer ?
#
loop_
_entity_poly.entity_id
_entity_poly.type
_entity_poly.pdbx_seq_one_letter_code
_entity_poly.pdbx_strand_id
1 'polypeptide(L)'
;MDGYQKGLNSLGVPMKYAPWHCRLLPLNRVINKLGCERGSNIHVIYIGDSNLRLQKKTFDTFWKTVSSTTDTTASNHSVALPHIETSLISLHGGLHQTLPNVSIALEGILHNATSTKLKKTMTTYMILFNSGLRDISRRCLLRLNVSCTKNYKESFRALLSLVSDFPADLKVLQTTTAGWPKYGNFGFAWPPTHPQPLPRDPNFVDHFNSDMLQEVVRAGTGTPNAAGSSGNTAISVMGAFWLTLSRPDHREVDKTNAIGKHLVHPGPEVLNALTRQWITMIIESVCGGAST
;
A
#
# COMPACT_ATOMS: atom_id res chain seq x y z
N MET A 1 -21.86 -5.24 5.88
CA MET A 1 -21.65 -3.79 6.10
C MET A 1 -22.46 -3.30 7.28
N ASP A 2 -23.66 -3.83 7.50
CA ASP A 2 -24.53 -3.47 8.63
C ASP A 2 -23.90 -3.53 10.03
N GLY A 3 -23.11 -4.55 10.36
CA GLY A 3 -22.58 -4.72 11.73
C GLY A 3 -21.62 -3.63 12.19
N TYR A 4 -20.90 -2.96 11.29
CA TYR A 4 -19.95 -1.88 11.62
C TYR A 4 -20.63 -0.52 11.72
N GLN A 5 -21.53 -0.21 10.79
CA GLN A 5 -22.37 0.99 10.87
C GLN A 5 -23.35 0.94 12.05
N LYS A 6 -23.67 -0.26 12.54
CA LYS A 6 -24.55 -0.51 13.70
C LYS A 6 -23.78 -0.95 14.96
N GLY A 7 -22.46 -0.94 14.92
CA GLY A 7 -21.62 -1.47 16.01
C GLY A 7 -21.45 -0.46 17.14
N LEU A 8 -21.54 -0.90 18.40
CA LEU A 8 -21.37 -0.09 19.61
C LEU A 8 -20.03 0.68 19.69
N ASN A 9 -19.02 0.22 18.95
CA ASN A 9 -17.67 0.80 18.91
C ASN A 9 -17.41 1.67 17.68
N SER A 10 -18.39 1.78 16.78
CA SER A 10 -18.35 2.73 15.67
C SER A 10 -18.96 4.04 16.14
N LEU A 11 -18.37 5.18 15.80
CA LEU A 11 -19.01 6.47 16.01
C LEU A 11 -20.30 6.61 15.17
N GLY A 12 -20.59 5.67 14.27
CA GLY A 12 -21.78 5.70 13.40
C GLY A 12 -21.71 6.82 12.36
N VAL A 13 -20.60 7.57 12.29
CA VAL A 13 -20.40 8.66 11.36
C VAL A 13 -19.64 8.16 10.13
N PRO A 14 -20.31 7.97 8.97
CA PRO A 14 -19.62 7.73 7.72
C PRO A 14 -18.85 9.00 7.35
N MET A 15 -17.52 8.96 7.46
CA MET A 15 -16.67 10.06 7.03
C MET A 15 -15.98 9.70 5.73
N LYS A 16 -16.25 10.47 4.69
CA LYS A 16 -15.57 10.30 3.42
C LYS A 16 -14.15 10.82 3.53
N TYR A 17 -13.16 9.96 3.31
CA TYR A 17 -11.80 10.41 3.06
C TYR A 17 -11.78 11.18 1.73
N ALA A 18 -11.58 12.49 1.83
CA ALA A 18 -11.43 13.40 0.72
C ALA A 18 -10.14 14.20 0.93
N PRO A 19 -9.22 14.23 -0.05
CA PRO A 19 -8.12 15.17 -0.02
C PRO A 19 -8.66 16.61 0.07
N TRP A 20 -7.92 17.50 0.72
CA TRP A 20 -8.37 18.88 0.94
C TRP A 20 -8.57 19.65 -0.38
N HIS A 21 -7.65 19.47 -1.34
CA HIS A 21 -7.61 20.24 -2.59
C HIS A 21 -8.00 19.43 -3.83
N CYS A 22 -8.31 18.14 -3.70
CA CYS A 22 -8.67 17.31 -4.84
C CYS A 22 -9.66 16.22 -4.45
N ARG A 23 -10.18 15.49 -5.45
CA ARG A 23 -11.12 14.38 -5.23
C ARG A 23 -10.51 13.11 -5.79
N LEU A 24 -10.49 12.06 -4.95
CA LEU A 24 -10.22 10.71 -5.44
C LEU A 24 -11.23 10.37 -6.53
N LEU A 25 -10.74 9.78 -7.62
CA LEU A 25 -11.61 9.40 -8.73
C LEU A 25 -12.73 8.48 -8.22
N PRO A 26 -13.99 8.77 -8.54
CA PRO A 26 -15.07 7.84 -8.27
C PRO A 26 -14.91 6.62 -9.18
N LEU A 27 -15.36 5.46 -8.69
CA LEU A 27 -15.22 4.16 -9.35
C LEU A 27 -15.68 4.19 -10.83
N ASN A 28 -16.81 4.83 -11.11
CA ASN A 28 -17.35 4.93 -12.47
C ASN A 28 -16.49 5.77 -13.43
N ARG A 29 -15.65 6.69 -12.92
CA ARG A 29 -14.73 7.49 -13.76
C ARG A 29 -13.39 6.79 -14.00
N VAL A 30 -13.05 5.77 -13.22
CA VAL A 30 -11.83 4.97 -13.42
C VAL A 30 -11.86 4.28 -14.79
N ILE A 31 -13.00 3.69 -15.15
CA ILE A 31 -13.18 2.99 -16.44
C ILE A 31 -12.92 3.93 -17.62
N ASN A 32 -13.54 5.12 -17.60
CA ASN A 32 -13.39 6.09 -18.68
C ASN A 32 -11.95 6.59 -18.83
N LYS A 33 -11.23 6.77 -17.71
CA LYS A 33 -9.84 7.23 -17.74
C LYS A 33 -8.88 6.15 -18.24
N LEU A 34 -9.06 4.90 -17.82
CA LEU A 34 -8.22 3.78 -18.26
C LEU A 34 -8.35 3.44 -19.76
N GLY A 35 -9.33 4.02 -20.45
CA GLY A 35 -9.43 3.96 -21.89
C GLY A 35 -8.25 4.64 -22.64
N CYS A 36 -7.32 5.28 -21.94
CA CYS A 36 -6.06 5.78 -22.48
C CYS A 36 -5.05 4.64 -22.80
N GLU A 37 -5.10 3.53 -22.04
CA GLU A 37 -4.16 2.40 -22.10
C GLU A 37 -4.80 1.16 -22.75
N ARG A 38 -5.50 1.37 -23.87
CA ARG A 38 -6.21 0.27 -24.52
C ARG A 38 -5.23 -0.76 -25.04
N GLY A 39 -5.38 -2.01 -24.58
CA GLY A 39 -4.57 -3.13 -25.03
C GLY A 39 -3.18 -3.23 -24.39
N SER A 40 -2.89 -2.39 -23.40
CA SER A 40 -1.65 -2.49 -22.60
C SER A 40 -1.76 -3.58 -21.53
N ASN A 41 -0.60 -4.12 -21.14
CA ASN A 41 -0.49 -5.03 -19.99
C ASN A 41 0.13 -4.25 -18.82
N ILE A 42 -0.59 -4.17 -17.71
CA ILE A 42 -0.11 -3.53 -16.49
C ILE A 42 0.09 -4.61 -15.43
N HIS A 43 1.28 -4.68 -14.84
CA HIS A 43 1.57 -5.58 -13.72
C HIS A 43 1.77 -4.79 -12.44
N VAL A 44 0.81 -4.94 -11.52
CA VAL A 44 0.82 -4.28 -10.21
C VAL A 44 1.45 -5.20 -9.17
N ILE A 45 2.61 -4.81 -8.66
CA ILE A 45 3.39 -5.58 -7.68
C ILE A 45 3.20 -4.95 -6.31
N TYR A 46 2.72 -5.76 -5.36
CA TYR A 46 2.63 -5.40 -3.96
C TYR A 46 3.79 -6.01 -3.19
N ILE A 47 4.59 -5.20 -2.50
CA ILE A 47 5.69 -5.68 -1.64
C ILE A 47 5.42 -5.25 -0.21
N GLY A 48 4.97 -6.16 0.65
CA GLY A 48 4.54 -5.72 1.97
C GLY A 48 3.98 -6.74 2.92
N ASP A 49 3.47 -6.21 4.02
CA ASP A 49 2.86 -6.97 5.09
C ASP A 49 1.38 -7.32 4.81
N SER A 50 0.67 -7.72 5.87
CA SER A 50 -0.74 -8.09 5.77
C SER A 50 -1.65 -6.95 5.33
N ASN A 51 -1.26 -5.68 5.50
CA ASN A 51 -2.05 -4.54 5.02
C ASN A 51 -2.03 -4.45 3.49
N LEU A 52 -0.87 -4.58 2.86
CA LEU A 52 -0.80 -4.61 1.40
C LEU A 52 -1.45 -5.85 0.81
N ARG A 53 -1.43 -6.99 1.51
CA ARG A 53 -2.24 -8.16 1.13
C ARG A 53 -3.74 -7.85 1.12
N LEU A 54 -4.25 -7.13 2.13
CA LEU A 54 -5.66 -6.72 2.18
C LEU A 54 -6.01 -5.69 1.09
N GLN A 55 -5.11 -4.74 0.82
CA GLN A 55 -5.29 -3.78 -0.27
C GLN A 55 -5.26 -4.43 -1.64
N LYS A 56 -4.35 -5.37 -1.88
CA LYS A 56 -4.34 -6.19 -3.11
C LYS A 56 -5.66 -6.91 -3.30
N LYS A 57 -6.17 -7.58 -2.25
CA LYS A 57 -7.49 -8.24 -2.32
C LYS A 57 -8.61 -7.26 -2.67
N THR A 58 -8.57 -6.07 -2.09
CA THR A 58 -9.54 -4.99 -2.36
C THR A 58 -9.42 -4.50 -3.80
N PHE A 59 -8.21 -4.31 -4.30
CA PHE A 59 -7.90 -3.93 -5.68
C PHE A 59 -8.34 -5.00 -6.68
N ASP A 60 -8.03 -6.29 -6.44
CA ASP A 60 -8.42 -7.40 -7.30
C ASP A 60 -9.95 -7.52 -7.38
N THR A 61 -10.65 -7.32 -6.25
CA THR A 61 -12.12 -7.33 -6.21
C THR A 61 -12.69 -6.16 -7.02
N PHE A 62 -12.13 -4.96 -6.83
CA PHE A 62 -12.47 -3.77 -7.59
C PHE A 62 -12.30 -4.02 -9.09
N TRP A 63 -11.15 -4.57 -9.50
CA TRP A 63 -10.83 -4.76 -10.91
C TRP A 63 -11.76 -5.77 -11.57
N LYS A 64 -12.06 -6.88 -10.88
CA LYS A 64 -13.05 -7.87 -11.35
C LYS A 64 -14.43 -7.24 -11.60
N THR A 65 -14.90 -6.37 -10.70
CA THR A 65 -16.18 -5.67 -10.87
C THR A 65 -16.15 -4.71 -12.06
N VAL A 66 -15.04 -4.02 -12.28
CA VAL A 66 -14.85 -3.13 -13.44
C VAL A 66 -14.91 -3.93 -14.74
N SER A 67 -14.13 -5.00 -14.86
CA SER A 67 -14.08 -5.84 -16.06
C SER A 67 -15.43 -6.52 -16.36
N SER A 68 -16.17 -6.97 -15.35
CA SER A 68 -17.49 -7.59 -15.58
C SER A 68 -18.57 -6.60 -16.05
N THR A 69 -18.44 -5.33 -15.67
CA THR A 69 -19.42 -4.29 -16.04
C THR A 69 -19.27 -3.86 -17.50
N THR A 70 -18.04 -3.90 -18.03
CA THR A 70 -17.77 -3.56 -19.44
C THR A 70 -18.26 -4.64 -20.42
N ASP A 71 -18.30 -5.90 -20.01
CA ASP A 71 -18.76 -7.00 -20.87
C ASP A 71 -20.27 -6.99 -21.13
N THR A 72 -21.06 -6.43 -20.20
CA THR A 72 -22.54 -6.47 -20.24
C THR A 72 -23.18 -5.31 -20.99
N THR A 73 -22.44 -4.23 -21.23
CA THR A 73 -22.93 -3.01 -21.92
C THR A 73 -22.47 -2.93 -23.38
N ALA A 74 -21.95 -4.04 -23.93
CA ALA A 74 -21.45 -4.14 -25.29
C ALA A 74 -22.55 -4.12 -26.36
N SER A 75 -23.20 -2.97 -26.52
CA SER A 75 -23.77 -2.54 -27.80
C SER A 75 -22.74 -1.69 -28.54
N ASN A 76 -22.16 -2.27 -29.59
CA ASN A 76 -21.38 -1.67 -30.70
C ASN A 76 -20.04 -0.95 -30.46
N HIS A 77 -19.60 -0.62 -29.24
CA HIS A 77 -18.23 -0.12 -28.99
C HIS A 77 -17.63 -0.70 -27.69
N SER A 78 -17.10 -1.93 -27.75
CA SER A 78 -16.36 -2.50 -26.62
C SER A 78 -15.02 -1.78 -26.46
N VAL A 79 -14.91 -0.98 -25.39
CA VAL A 79 -13.63 -0.37 -25.00
C VAL A 79 -12.77 -1.48 -24.37
N ALA A 80 -11.75 -1.94 -25.08
CA ALA A 80 -10.80 -2.92 -24.54
C ALA A 80 -10.01 -2.29 -23.39
N LEU A 81 -10.32 -2.71 -22.15
CA LEU A 81 -9.59 -2.32 -20.95
C LEU A 81 -8.17 -2.93 -20.95
N PRO A 82 -7.20 -2.30 -20.26
CA PRO A 82 -5.88 -2.90 -20.07
C PRO A 82 -5.98 -4.25 -19.36
N HIS A 83 -5.09 -5.19 -19.69
CA HIS A 83 -4.95 -6.41 -18.90
C HIS A 83 -4.16 -6.09 -17.63
N ILE A 84 -4.74 -6.35 -16.46
CA ILE A 84 -4.07 -6.11 -15.18
C ILE A 84 -3.74 -7.43 -14.49
N GLU A 85 -2.45 -7.66 -14.27
CA GLU A 85 -1.93 -8.72 -13.42
C GLU A 85 -1.53 -8.14 -12.05
N THR A 86 -1.67 -8.93 -10.99
CA THR A 86 -1.27 -8.51 -9.64
C THR A 86 -0.43 -9.56 -8.90
N SER A 87 0.73 -9.15 -8.38
CA SER A 87 1.64 -10.00 -7.58
C SER A 87 1.76 -9.53 -6.14
N LEU A 88 2.05 -10.45 -5.22
CA LEU A 88 2.32 -10.15 -3.81
C LEU A 88 3.65 -10.76 -3.39
N ILE A 89 4.60 -9.91 -2.99
CA ILE A 89 5.85 -10.29 -2.33
C ILE A 89 5.66 -10.00 -0.83
N SER A 90 5.47 -11.06 -0.06
CA SER A 90 5.12 -10.96 1.36
C SER A 90 6.35 -10.66 2.23
N LEU A 91 6.25 -9.62 3.06
CA LEU A 91 7.20 -9.31 4.13
C LEU A 91 6.77 -9.91 5.48
N HIS A 92 6.05 -11.05 5.44
CA HIS A 92 5.66 -11.77 6.64
C HIS A 92 6.89 -12.31 7.38
N GLY A 93 7.28 -11.65 8.46
CA GLY A 93 8.52 -11.98 9.17
C GLY A 93 9.18 -10.74 9.76
N GLY A 94 9.06 -9.62 9.03
CA GLY A 94 9.88 -8.43 9.20
C GLY A 94 10.87 -8.33 8.05
N LEU A 95 11.23 -7.11 7.67
CA LEU A 95 11.94 -6.81 6.43
C LEU A 95 13.27 -7.55 6.32
N HIS A 96 14.05 -7.54 7.40
CA HIS A 96 15.37 -8.18 7.44
C HIS A 96 15.34 -9.67 7.05
N GLN A 97 14.30 -10.40 7.45
CA GLN A 97 14.19 -11.83 7.16
C GLN A 97 13.73 -12.10 5.72
N THR A 98 12.92 -11.21 5.18
CA THR A 98 12.25 -11.44 3.89
C THR A 98 12.95 -10.78 2.72
N LEU A 99 13.93 -9.90 2.96
CA LEU A 99 14.62 -9.14 1.92
C LEU A 99 15.23 -10.02 0.81
N PRO A 100 15.91 -11.16 1.08
CA PRO A 100 16.42 -12.04 0.02
C PRO A 100 15.30 -12.54 -0.90
N ASN A 101 14.13 -12.85 -0.34
CA ASN A 101 12.98 -13.31 -1.12
C ASN A 101 12.40 -12.20 -2.00
N VAL A 102 12.57 -10.92 -1.62
CA VAL A 102 12.16 -9.79 -2.46
C VAL A 102 12.99 -9.73 -3.73
N SER A 103 14.33 -9.84 -3.62
CA SER A 103 15.23 -9.86 -4.79
C SER A 103 14.86 -10.98 -5.74
N ILE A 104 14.78 -12.22 -5.23
CA ILE A 104 14.45 -13.41 -6.02
C ILE A 104 13.09 -13.27 -6.70
N ALA A 105 12.07 -12.75 -6.01
CA ALA A 105 10.74 -12.59 -6.57
C ALA A 105 10.69 -11.52 -7.67
N LEU A 106 11.39 -10.40 -7.49
CA LEU A 106 11.47 -9.35 -8.51
C LEU A 106 12.23 -9.83 -9.75
N GLU A 107 13.36 -10.52 -9.57
CA GLU A 107 14.10 -11.16 -10.67
C GLU A 107 13.23 -12.19 -11.42
N GLY A 108 12.48 -13.01 -10.68
CA GLY A 108 11.56 -13.99 -11.25
C GLY A 108 10.44 -13.36 -12.08
N ILE A 109 9.89 -12.21 -11.65
CA ILE A 109 8.89 -11.46 -12.42
C ILE A 109 9.47 -10.99 -13.77
N LEU A 110 10.68 -10.41 -13.77
CA LEU A 110 11.34 -9.97 -15.01
C LEU A 110 11.71 -11.12 -15.93
N HIS A 111 12.21 -12.23 -15.37
CA HIS A 111 12.55 -13.41 -16.14
C HIS A 111 11.31 -14.05 -16.79
N ASN A 112 10.19 -14.13 -16.08
CA ASN A 112 8.96 -14.68 -16.64
C ASN A 112 8.43 -13.84 -17.80
N ALA A 113 8.51 -12.51 -17.69
CA ALA A 113 8.09 -11.60 -18.74
C ALA A 113 8.93 -11.72 -20.02
N THR A 114 10.22 -12.06 -19.91
CA THR A 114 11.10 -12.27 -21.08
C THR A 114 11.01 -13.68 -21.67
N SER A 115 10.67 -14.68 -20.86
CA SER A 115 10.65 -16.11 -21.27
C SER A 115 9.37 -16.53 -21.99
N THR A 116 8.21 -15.96 -21.64
CA THR A 116 6.96 -16.30 -22.33
C THR A 116 6.95 -15.74 -23.76
N LYS A 117 7.12 -16.62 -24.75
CA LYS A 117 7.01 -16.36 -26.21
C LYS A 117 5.68 -15.72 -26.65
N LEU A 118 4.72 -15.50 -25.75
CA LEU A 118 3.43 -14.90 -26.03
C LEU A 118 3.39 -13.43 -25.57
N LYS A 119 3.34 -12.57 -26.59
CA LYS A 119 2.92 -11.16 -26.63
C LYS A 119 4.03 -10.12 -26.44
N LYS A 120 4.47 -9.67 -27.63
CA LYS A 120 5.11 -8.43 -28.09
C LYS A 120 4.58 -7.10 -27.50
N THR A 121 3.74 -7.14 -26.46
CA THR A 121 3.20 -5.97 -25.76
C THR A 121 4.06 -5.71 -24.54
N MET A 122 4.72 -4.57 -24.51
CA MET A 122 5.52 -4.09 -23.38
C MET A 122 4.65 -4.10 -22.11
N THR A 123 5.09 -4.79 -21.07
CA THR A 123 4.41 -4.78 -19.76
C THR A 123 4.87 -3.56 -18.99
N THR A 124 3.92 -2.74 -18.56
CA THR A 124 4.16 -1.62 -17.64
C THR A 124 4.07 -2.13 -16.21
N TYR A 125 5.14 -1.93 -15.42
CA TYR A 125 5.16 -2.36 -14.03
C TYR A 125 4.87 -1.21 -13.06
N MET A 126 4.05 -1.49 -12.05
CA MET A 126 3.72 -0.56 -10.96
C MET A 126 4.01 -1.22 -9.62
N ILE A 127 4.79 -0.56 -8.76
CA ILE A 127 5.13 -1.08 -7.43
C ILE A 127 4.47 -0.25 -6.34
N LEU A 128 3.68 -0.90 -5.49
CA LEU A 128 3.28 -0.39 -4.19
C LEU A 128 3.97 -1.20 -3.11
N PHE A 129 4.75 -0.55 -2.25
CA PHE A 129 5.45 -1.24 -1.18
C PHE A 129 5.26 -0.57 0.17
N ASN A 130 5.26 -1.38 1.24
CA ASN A 130 5.27 -0.93 2.62
C ASN A 130 6.21 -1.83 3.43
N SER A 131 6.60 -1.37 4.62
CA SER A 131 7.28 -2.23 5.60
C SER A 131 7.06 -1.67 7.00
N GLY A 132 7.58 -2.35 8.03
CA GLY A 132 7.66 -1.78 9.36
C GLY A 132 6.71 -2.39 10.38
N LEU A 133 5.49 -2.80 10.02
CA LEU A 133 4.51 -3.28 11.01
C LEU A 133 5.02 -4.46 11.85
N ARG A 134 5.66 -5.43 11.17
CA ARG A 134 6.24 -6.60 11.85
C ARG A 134 7.54 -6.27 12.55
N ASP A 135 8.37 -5.40 11.98
CA ASP A 135 9.63 -4.93 12.57
C ASP A 135 9.39 -4.14 13.87
N ILE A 136 8.43 -3.20 13.85
CA ILE A 136 7.87 -2.49 15.00
C ILE A 136 7.43 -3.52 16.05
N SER A 137 6.54 -4.44 15.69
CA SER A 137 5.92 -5.37 16.65
C SER A 137 6.87 -6.39 17.27
N ARG A 138 7.88 -6.85 16.53
CA ARG A 138 8.74 -7.97 16.95
C ARG A 138 10.08 -7.53 17.49
N ARG A 139 10.64 -6.43 17.00
CA ARG A 139 12.03 -6.05 17.28
C ARG A 139 12.14 -4.78 18.10
N CYS A 140 11.32 -3.77 17.83
CA CYS A 140 11.53 -2.44 18.42
C CYS A 140 10.57 -2.08 19.57
N LEU A 141 9.41 -2.75 19.70
CA LEU A 141 8.40 -2.42 20.72
C LEU A 141 8.81 -2.74 22.17
N LEU A 142 9.54 -3.83 22.39
CA LEU A 142 9.86 -4.31 23.76
C LEU A 142 11.21 -3.80 24.29
N ARG A 143 12.12 -3.41 23.40
CA ARG A 143 13.42 -2.82 23.72
C ARG A 143 13.75 -1.82 22.61
N LEU A 144 13.65 -0.53 22.91
CA LEU A 144 14.25 0.54 22.10
C LEU A 144 15.78 0.39 22.21
N ASN A 145 16.32 -0.64 21.59
CA ASN A 145 17.76 -0.81 21.44
C ASN A 145 18.14 -0.06 20.17
N VAL A 146 19.15 0.80 20.25
CA VAL A 146 19.73 1.54 19.10
C VAL A 146 20.03 0.60 17.92
N SER A 147 20.34 -0.67 18.21
CA SER A 147 20.54 -1.70 17.20
C SER A 147 19.29 -2.01 16.36
N CYS A 148 18.07 -1.88 16.91
CA CYS A 148 16.83 -2.19 16.18
C CYS A 148 16.60 -1.22 15.02
N THR A 149 16.60 0.08 15.32
CA THR A 149 16.38 1.13 14.34
C THR A 149 17.47 1.13 13.27
N LYS A 150 18.74 0.92 13.67
CA LYS A 150 19.86 0.81 12.74
C LYS A 150 19.69 -0.36 11.77
N ASN A 151 19.44 -1.57 12.28
CA ASN A 151 19.25 -2.76 11.46
C ASN A 151 18.04 -2.64 10.53
N TYR A 152 16.96 -2.00 11.01
CA TYR A 152 15.79 -1.71 10.17
C TYR A 152 16.15 -0.75 9.04
N LYS A 153 16.81 0.39 9.34
CA LYS A 153 17.24 1.37 8.33
C LYS A 153 18.13 0.74 7.26
N GLU A 154 19.08 -0.10 7.66
CA GLU A 154 19.95 -0.83 6.70
C GLU A 154 19.12 -1.76 5.80
N SER A 155 18.22 -2.55 6.37
CA SER A 155 17.34 -3.45 5.59
C SER A 155 16.39 -2.65 4.68
N PHE A 156 15.92 -1.49 5.15
CA PHE A 156 15.03 -0.61 4.40
C PHE A 156 15.75 0.07 3.24
N ARG A 157 16.98 0.54 3.40
CA ARG A 157 17.81 1.04 2.30
C ARG A 157 18.03 -0.01 1.23
N ALA A 158 18.30 -1.25 1.63
CA ALA A 158 18.47 -2.34 0.67
C ALA A 158 17.17 -2.64 -0.09
N LEU A 159 16.01 -2.59 0.57
CA LEU A 159 14.72 -2.65 -0.12
C LEU A 159 14.52 -1.48 -1.10
N LEU A 160 14.87 -0.26 -0.69
CA LEU A 160 14.79 0.92 -1.57
C LEU A 160 15.66 0.76 -2.82
N SER A 161 16.87 0.20 -2.69
CA SER A 161 17.72 -0.12 -3.85
C SER A 161 17.01 -1.10 -4.78
N LEU A 162 16.51 -2.24 -4.26
CA LEU A 162 15.80 -3.24 -5.08
C LEU A 162 14.59 -2.66 -5.83
N VAL A 163 13.80 -1.81 -5.17
CA VAL A 163 12.64 -1.15 -5.79
C VAL A 163 13.08 -0.08 -6.79
N SER A 164 14.14 0.66 -6.48
CA SER A 164 14.70 1.68 -7.37
C SER A 164 15.27 1.06 -8.64
N ASP A 165 15.95 -0.07 -8.54
CA ASP A 165 16.60 -0.76 -9.66
C ASP A 165 15.60 -1.54 -10.54
N PHE A 166 14.41 -1.84 -10.00
CA PHE A 166 13.35 -2.48 -10.77
C PHE A 166 12.75 -1.52 -11.84
N PRO A 167 12.52 -1.98 -13.08
CA PRO A 167 12.02 -1.14 -14.18
C PRO A 167 10.51 -0.90 -14.09
N ALA A 168 10.07 -0.25 -13.02
CA ALA A 168 8.69 0.18 -12.82
C ALA A 168 8.47 1.65 -13.14
N ASP A 169 7.39 1.95 -13.86
CA ASP A 169 6.98 3.29 -14.26
C ASP A 169 6.40 4.09 -13.08
N LEU A 170 5.89 3.39 -12.06
CA LEU A 170 5.45 3.98 -10.79
C LEU A 170 5.98 3.18 -9.61
N LYS A 171 6.65 3.85 -8.68
CA LYS A 171 7.16 3.27 -7.43
C LYS A 171 6.62 4.09 -6.27
N VAL A 172 5.83 3.47 -5.39
CA VAL A 172 5.21 4.17 -4.27
C VAL A 172 5.51 3.46 -2.95
N LEU A 173 6.16 4.18 -2.05
CA LEU A 173 6.20 3.81 -0.64
C LEU A 173 4.86 4.20 0.01
N GLN A 174 4.14 3.23 0.54
CA GLN A 174 3.09 3.48 1.51
C GLN A 174 3.67 3.46 2.93
N THR A 175 3.46 4.52 3.70
CA THR A 175 3.81 4.52 5.13
C THR A 175 2.99 3.46 5.89
N THR A 176 3.36 3.16 7.13
CA THR A 176 2.57 2.19 7.92
C THR A 176 1.12 2.65 8.14
N THR A 177 0.19 1.71 8.26
CA THR A 177 -1.21 1.96 8.70
C THR A 177 -1.35 1.91 10.23
N ALA A 178 -0.23 1.99 10.94
CA ALA A 178 -0.14 1.84 12.37
C ALA A 178 -0.21 3.20 13.09
N GLY A 179 -1.17 4.07 12.70
CA GLY A 179 -1.46 5.31 13.44
C GLY A 179 -1.62 5.08 14.94
N TRP A 180 -2.11 3.91 15.29
CA TRP A 180 -2.19 3.41 16.65
C TRP A 180 -1.39 2.10 16.77
N PRO A 181 -0.61 1.92 17.84
CA PRO A 181 0.27 0.77 17.99
C PRO A 181 -0.55 -0.52 18.04
N LYS A 182 0.02 -1.60 17.49
CA LYS A 182 -0.60 -2.94 17.53
C LYS A 182 -1.03 -3.35 18.94
N TYR A 183 -0.28 -2.88 19.93
CA TYR A 183 -0.44 -3.17 21.34
C TYR A 183 -0.60 -1.85 22.07
N GLY A 184 -1.59 -1.78 22.96
CA GLY A 184 -1.77 -0.60 23.79
C GLY A 184 -2.42 0.59 23.10
N ASN A 185 -3.48 0.37 22.30
CA ASN A 185 -4.30 1.48 21.85
C ASN A 185 -4.89 2.21 23.07
N PHE A 186 -4.49 3.47 23.21
CA PHE A 186 -5.08 4.40 24.17
C PHE A 186 -6.55 4.64 23.78
N GLY A 187 -7.45 4.65 24.75
CA GLY A 187 -8.89 4.87 24.52
C GLY A 187 -9.75 3.61 24.38
N PHE A 188 -9.18 2.40 24.48
CA PHE A 188 -9.96 1.17 24.60
C PHE A 188 -9.86 0.58 26.01
N ALA A 189 -11.00 0.18 26.56
CA ALA A 189 -11.05 -0.60 27.79
C ALA A 189 -10.67 -2.05 27.49
N TRP A 190 -9.42 -2.41 27.79
CA TRP A 190 -8.95 -3.78 27.65
C TRP A 190 -9.49 -4.67 28.78
N PRO A 191 -9.85 -5.94 28.52
CA PRO A 191 -10.23 -6.86 29.58
C PRO A 191 -9.11 -6.96 30.62
N PRO A 192 -9.39 -6.89 31.93
CA PRO A 192 -8.37 -6.94 32.97
C PRO A 192 -7.60 -8.27 32.98
N THR A 193 -8.19 -9.33 32.43
CA THR A 193 -7.58 -10.65 32.26
C THR A 193 -6.59 -10.73 31.09
N HIS A 194 -6.50 -9.70 30.25
CA HIS A 194 -5.68 -9.67 29.05
C HIS A 194 -4.91 -8.35 28.93
N PRO A 195 -3.96 -8.07 29.84
CA PRO A 195 -3.17 -6.85 29.78
C PRO A 195 -2.40 -6.79 28.44
N GLN A 196 -2.35 -5.59 27.86
CA GLN A 196 -1.57 -5.32 26.64
C GLN A 196 -0.32 -4.54 27.00
N PRO A 197 0.86 -4.92 26.46
CA PRO A 197 2.05 -4.10 26.60
C PRO A 197 1.83 -2.77 25.88
N LEU A 198 2.03 -1.66 26.59
CA LEU A 198 2.08 -0.34 25.97
C LEU A 198 3.47 -0.11 25.37
N PRO A 199 3.59 0.59 24.24
CA PRO A 199 4.89 1.07 23.81
C PRO A 199 5.46 2.01 24.88
N ARG A 200 6.79 1.98 25.04
CA ARG A 200 7.47 2.93 25.95
C ARG A 200 7.31 4.38 25.51
N ASP A 201 7.16 4.59 24.21
CA ASP A 201 6.98 5.88 23.58
C ASP A 201 5.68 5.84 22.74
N PRO A 202 4.66 6.65 23.08
CA PRO A 202 3.40 6.69 22.33
C PRO A 202 3.57 7.19 20.89
N ASN A 203 4.65 7.91 20.58
CA ASN A 203 4.96 8.44 19.26
C ASN A 203 5.90 7.54 18.46
N PHE A 204 6.23 6.35 18.97
CA PHE A 204 7.20 5.45 18.34
C PHE A 204 6.90 5.16 16.86
N VAL A 205 5.62 5.01 16.50
CA VAL A 205 5.26 4.73 15.10
C VAL A 205 5.45 5.97 14.21
N ASP A 206 5.21 7.17 14.73
CA ASP A 206 5.48 8.42 14.01
C ASP A 206 6.99 8.58 13.75
N HIS A 207 7.82 8.34 14.77
CA HIS A 207 9.28 8.33 14.61
C HIS A 207 9.74 7.30 13.58
N PHE A 208 9.14 6.12 13.58
CA PHE A 208 9.44 5.07 12.62
C PHE A 208 9.08 5.47 11.18
N ASN A 209 7.89 6.05 10.95
CA ASN A 209 7.52 6.55 9.63
C ASN A 209 8.41 7.73 9.21
N SER A 210 8.75 8.64 10.13
CA SER A 210 9.67 9.75 9.87
C SER A 210 11.04 9.26 9.41
N ASP A 211 11.57 8.21 10.06
CA ASP A 211 12.80 7.55 9.64
C ASP A 211 12.68 6.95 8.23
N MET A 212 11.59 6.24 7.91
CA MET A 212 11.36 5.71 6.56
C MET A 212 11.35 6.82 5.50
N LEU A 213 10.65 7.93 5.79
CA LEU A 213 10.58 9.07 4.88
C LEU A 213 11.95 9.71 4.66
N GLN A 214 12.76 9.86 5.72
CA GLN A 214 14.13 10.35 5.58
C GLN A 214 14.98 9.44 4.70
N GLU A 215 14.84 8.11 4.80
CA GLU A 215 15.58 7.19 3.95
C GLU A 215 15.12 7.23 2.49
N VAL A 216 13.81 7.41 2.22
CA VAL A 216 13.32 7.64 0.84
C VAL A 216 13.85 8.95 0.28
N VAL A 217 13.80 10.03 1.06
CA VAL A 217 14.36 11.33 0.66
C VAL A 217 15.84 11.15 0.35
N ARG A 218 16.64 10.54 1.24
CA ARG A 218 18.07 10.30 0.99
C ARG A 218 18.33 9.49 -0.28
N ALA A 219 17.54 8.44 -0.53
CA ALA A 219 17.65 7.62 -1.72
C ALA A 219 17.26 8.40 -3.00
N GLY A 220 16.28 9.29 -2.92
CA GLY A 220 15.82 10.14 -4.03
C GLY A 220 16.61 11.44 -4.21
N THR A 221 17.32 11.92 -3.19
CA THR A 221 18.15 13.14 -3.23
C THR A 221 19.58 12.91 -3.72
N GLY A 222 19.83 11.80 -4.42
CA GLY A 222 20.96 11.69 -5.33
C GLY A 222 20.80 12.67 -6.50
N THR A 223 20.90 13.98 -6.23
CA THR A 223 20.97 15.12 -7.16
C THR A 223 19.94 15.15 -8.30
N PRO A 224 18.96 16.09 -8.27
CA PRO A 224 18.09 16.41 -9.41
C PRO A 224 18.79 16.98 -10.66
N ASN A 225 20.13 17.03 -10.71
CA ASN A 225 20.89 17.74 -11.74
C ASN A 225 21.92 16.83 -12.42
N ALA A 226 21.44 15.88 -13.21
CA ALA A 226 22.11 15.47 -14.43
C ALA A 226 21.03 15.25 -15.48
N ALA A 227 20.71 16.31 -16.22
CA ALA A 227 19.92 16.23 -17.44
C ALA A 227 20.60 15.21 -18.36
N GLY A 228 20.12 13.96 -18.34
CA GLY A 228 20.75 12.84 -19.04
C GLY A 228 20.63 11.47 -18.37
N SER A 229 20.27 11.38 -17.08
CA SER A 229 20.01 10.07 -16.44
C SER A 229 18.58 9.59 -16.73
N SER A 230 18.38 9.06 -17.94
CA SER A 230 17.16 8.37 -18.33
C SER A 230 17.15 6.97 -17.71
N GLY A 231 16.37 6.74 -16.65
CA GLY A 231 16.10 5.35 -16.25
C GLY A 231 15.35 5.14 -14.94
N ASN A 232 15.65 5.91 -13.89
CA ASN A 232 15.08 5.62 -12.56
C ASN A 232 13.98 6.61 -12.17
N THR A 233 12.73 6.17 -12.27
CA THR A 233 11.58 6.89 -11.71
C THR A 233 11.73 7.06 -10.20
N ALA A 234 11.50 8.28 -9.71
CA ALA A 234 11.53 8.59 -8.28
C ALA A 234 10.49 7.78 -7.50
N ILE A 235 10.82 7.42 -6.26
CA ILE A 235 9.90 6.76 -5.33
C ILE A 235 8.97 7.82 -4.72
N SER A 236 7.69 7.77 -5.05
CA SER A 236 6.65 8.60 -4.46
C SER A 236 6.21 8.06 -3.09
N VAL A 237 5.58 8.89 -2.27
CA VAL A 237 5.11 8.52 -0.92
C VAL A 237 3.60 8.65 -0.81
N MET A 238 2.93 7.58 -0.37
CA MET A 238 1.52 7.56 0.00
C MET A 238 1.37 7.49 1.53
N GLY A 239 0.89 8.59 2.12
CA GLY A 239 0.75 8.75 3.57
C GLY A 239 -0.44 7.99 4.16
N ALA A 240 -0.27 6.73 4.50
CA ALA A 240 -1.29 5.93 5.20
C ALA A 240 -1.30 6.12 6.73
N PHE A 241 -0.22 6.62 7.31
CA PHE A 241 -0.08 6.78 8.77
C PHE A 241 -1.09 7.80 9.28
N TRP A 242 -1.03 9.04 8.76
CA TRP A 242 -1.93 10.13 9.12
C TRP A 242 -3.40 9.80 8.83
N LEU A 243 -3.65 9.08 7.73
CA LEU A 243 -4.98 8.60 7.39
C LEU A 243 -5.57 7.71 8.49
N THR A 244 -4.76 6.83 9.07
CA THR A 244 -5.19 5.92 10.14
C THR A 244 -5.11 6.51 11.55
N LEU A 245 -4.20 7.47 11.78
CA LEU A 245 -4.04 8.12 13.07
C LEU A 245 -5.32 8.87 13.45
N SER A 246 -5.94 9.57 12.50
CA SER A 246 -7.20 10.29 12.72
C SER A 246 -8.41 9.39 13.01
N ARG A 247 -8.31 8.07 12.78
CA ARG A 247 -9.44 7.12 12.89
C ARG A 247 -9.09 5.86 13.69
N PRO A 248 -8.86 5.98 15.01
CA PRO A 248 -8.66 4.82 15.90
C PRO A 248 -9.80 3.81 15.87
N ASP A 249 -11.02 4.27 15.55
CA ASP A 249 -12.25 3.49 15.41
C ASP A 249 -12.25 2.61 14.15
N HIS A 250 -11.44 2.95 13.13
CA HIS A 250 -11.43 2.28 11.82
C HIS A 250 -10.43 1.13 11.78
N ARG A 251 -10.67 0.11 12.62
CA ARG A 251 -9.85 -1.10 12.71
C ARG A 251 -10.63 -2.35 12.32
N GLU A 252 -9.91 -3.41 11.99
CA GLU A 252 -10.53 -4.73 11.81
C GLU A 252 -11.15 -5.18 13.14
N VAL A 253 -12.47 -5.37 13.14
CA VAL A 253 -13.24 -5.98 14.22
C VAL A 253 -13.65 -7.38 13.82
N ASP A 254 -13.85 -8.26 14.81
CA ASP A 254 -14.38 -9.58 14.54
C ASP A 254 -15.91 -9.56 14.29
N LYS A 255 -16.49 -10.75 14.07
CA LYS A 255 -17.93 -10.91 13.79
C LYS A 255 -18.84 -10.41 14.92
N THR A 256 -18.31 -10.29 16.14
CA THR A 256 -19.01 -9.80 17.34
C THR A 256 -18.72 -8.33 17.63
N ASN A 257 -18.09 -7.61 16.68
CA ASN A 257 -17.63 -6.24 16.87
C ASN A 257 -16.60 -6.10 18.01
N ALA A 258 -15.97 -7.20 18.41
CA ALA A 258 -14.90 -7.17 19.38
C ALA A 258 -13.59 -6.83 18.69
N ILE A 259 -12.81 -6.00 19.36
CA ILE A 259 -11.51 -5.57 18.92
C ILE A 259 -10.52 -6.69 19.25
N GLY A 260 -10.25 -7.53 18.25
CA GLY A 260 -9.34 -8.66 18.39
C GLY A 260 -7.86 -8.26 18.45
N LYS A 261 -6.97 -9.26 18.40
CA LYS A 261 -5.49 -9.08 18.37
C LYS A 261 -4.97 -8.40 17.09
N HIS A 262 -5.86 -7.96 16.20
CA HIS A 262 -5.58 -7.50 14.82
C HIS A 262 -5.75 -5.99 14.64
N LEU A 263 -5.50 -5.20 15.68
CA LEU A 263 -5.55 -3.73 15.69
C LEU A 263 -4.69 -3.00 14.64
N VAL A 264 -3.81 -3.72 13.98
CA VAL A 264 -2.94 -3.20 12.92
C VAL A 264 -3.61 -3.11 11.57
N HIS A 265 -4.68 -3.87 11.35
CA HIS A 265 -5.38 -3.85 10.09
C HIS A 265 -6.37 -2.68 10.06
N PRO A 266 -6.29 -1.83 9.03
CA PRO A 266 -7.27 -0.79 8.84
C PRO A 266 -8.64 -1.39 8.51
N GLY A 267 -9.69 -0.71 8.93
CA GLY A 267 -11.06 -1.04 8.58
C GLY A 267 -11.33 -0.84 7.07
N PRO A 268 -12.47 -1.33 6.57
CA PRO A 268 -12.79 -1.33 5.14
C PRO A 268 -12.77 0.05 4.48
N GLU A 269 -13.16 1.11 5.20
CA GLU A 269 -13.19 2.48 4.65
C GLU A 269 -11.79 3.02 4.34
N VAL A 270 -10.84 2.76 5.24
CA VAL A 270 -9.43 3.14 5.03
C VAL A 270 -8.83 2.31 3.89
N LEU A 271 -9.09 1.00 3.86
CA LEU A 271 -8.64 0.14 2.76
C LEU A 271 -9.18 0.63 1.42
N ASN A 272 -10.46 0.99 1.36
CA ASN A 272 -11.08 1.54 0.16
C ASN A 272 -10.41 2.86 -0.27
N ALA A 273 -10.15 3.77 0.67
CA ALA A 273 -9.47 5.03 0.38
C ALA A 273 -8.05 4.82 -0.16
N LEU A 274 -7.25 3.97 0.47
CA LEU A 274 -5.88 3.65 0.05
C LEU A 274 -5.86 2.95 -1.32
N THR A 275 -6.77 1.99 -1.56
CA THR A 275 -6.89 1.35 -2.87
C THR A 275 -7.29 2.35 -3.96
N ARG A 276 -8.19 3.30 -3.67
CA ARG A 276 -8.59 4.34 -4.63
C ARG A 276 -7.49 5.35 -4.90
N GLN A 277 -6.70 5.72 -3.89
CA GLN A 277 -5.48 6.52 -4.07
C GLN A 277 -4.51 5.80 -5.00
N TRP A 278 -4.27 4.51 -4.74
CA TRP A 278 -3.39 3.67 -5.57
C TRP A 278 -3.84 3.60 -7.04
N ILE A 279 -5.12 3.32 -7.27
CA ILE A 279 -5.70 3.32 -8.62
C ILE A 279 -5.56 4.67 -9.30
N THR A 280 -5.81 5.77 -8.58
CA THR A 280 -5.69 7.12 -9.12
C THR A 280 -4.26 7.41 -9.58
N MET A 281 -3.25 7.06 -8.76
CA MET A 281 -1.84 7.22 -9.14
C MET A 281 -1.45 6.34 -10.33
N ILE A 282 -1.95 5.09 -10.42
CA ILE A 282 -1.72 4.24 -11.60
C ILE A 282 -2.27 4.93 -12.85
N ILE A 283 -3.52 5.39 -12.81
CA ILE A 283 -4.18 6.07 -13.93
C ILE A 283 -3.39 7.32 -14.35
N GLU A 284 -2.98 8.14 -13.40
CA GLU A 284 -2.21 9.36 -13.67
C GLU A 284 -0.85 9.05 -14.28
N SER A 285 -0.21 7.96 -13.84
CA SER A 285 1.07 7.50 -14.38
C SER A 285 0.94 7.06 -15.85
N VAL A 286 -0.05 6.22 -16.16
CA VAL A 286 -0.18 5.63 -17.51
C VAL A 286 -0.87 6.55 -18.51
N CYS A 287 -1.93 7.26 -18.10
CA CYS A 287 -2.69 8.10 -19.03
C CYS A 287 -2.05 9.46 -19.31
N GLY A 288 -0.93 9.77 -18.65
CA GLY A 288 -0.46 11.13 -18.47
C GLY A 288 -1.43 11.92 -17.60
N GLY A 289 -0.91 12.59 -16.57
CA GLY A 289 -1.67 13.52 -15.75
C GLY A 289 -2.22 14.67 -16.60
N ALA A 290 -3.34 14.45 -17.30
CA ALA A 290 -4.18 15.51 -17.82
C ALA A 290 -4.69 16.27 -16.60
N SER A 291 -3.90 17.26 -16.24
CA SER A 291 -4.10 18.24 -15.19
C SER A 291 -5.55 18.71 -15.28
N THR A 292 -6.35 18.38 -14.27
CA THR A 292 -7.60 19.08 -14.01
C THR A 292 -7.33 20.14 -12.97
#